data_AF-A0AAN6III4-F1
#
_entry.id   AF-A0AAN6III4-F1
#
_cell.length_a   1.000
_cell.length_b   1.000
_cell.length_c   1.000
_cell.angle_alpha   90.00
_cell.angle_beta   90.00
_cell.angle_gamma   90.00
#
_symmetry.space_group_name_H-M   'P 1'
#
loop_
_entity.id
_entity.type
_entity.pdbx_description
1 polymer ?
#
loop_
_entity_poly.entity_id
_entity_poly.type
_entity_poly.pdbx_seq_one_letter_code
_entity_poly.pdbx_strand_id
1 'polypeptide(L)'
;MALRLQLRHSSLDDQEPLQGHLAPDLASGLLRDRDAQPGRTAIFAQAETLRGWCHVKSAVKWRGTVVGSTFQGPSAVVTRYKDAHITGASLRLQGVTLLDRWATQILVPYQSMVMETVLSLAKLQETSAKDLILSWQPWAILLLCSFLPTRLFLYGRRPCKAGVQPVESKPSQKPASAEQKPDWNTITFQHITPKDHNFDWTQTPEQPYRPWHNGPHHVTMGIKRTSLEEWVEIDHKYLERYSYKRHLFSTYPEKTIQCLPGSEEASFEALYLLADLLPRRYPSMFQATSTGISNLVTGDTWDLRRESSIWNDYHPLQVMGLLTTEDWFIMQPDEQDPSVTRLRAGANCFPAGWKIQERIGHSLWEIHAGKVPMYEEKLALSMDRFFQKLRVDSPVMRFNYAIDNSSELFHINSHHNLKPEEREPVELDGLFLRVERQFLQRLPKTRGIVFSIRTYITPIREVTKDKEMAKALRTSVDSYGPELAAYKNKPLWNDVLAAHLDEVVGVMK
;
A
#
# COMPACT_ATOMS: atom_id res chain seq x y z
N MET A 1 -55.80 35.86 -7.14
CA MET A 1 -54.50 36.55 -6.93
C MET A 1 -53.54 36.08 -8.00
N ALA A 2 -53.39 36.89 -9.05
CA ALA A 2 -52.48 36.69 -10.16
C ALA A 2 -51.27 37.60 -9.97
N LEU A 3 -50.07 37.12 -10.30
CA LEU A 3 -49.00 37.99 -10.76
C LEU A 3 -48.01 37.21 -11.64
N ARG A 4 -48.22 37.35 -12.96
CA ARG A 4 -47.25 37.14 -14.03
C ARG A 4 -46.60 38.51 -14.28
N LEU A 5 -45.27 38.57 -14.34
CA LEU A 5 -44.48 39.71 -14.87
C LEU A 5 -43.49 39.11 -15.87
N GLN A 6 -43.79 39.17 -17.17
CA GLN A 6 -43.42 40.21 -18.14
C GLN A 6 -41.96 40.17 -18.59
N LEU A 7 -41.78 39.57 -19.77
CA LEU A 7 -40.64 39.70 -20.67
C LEU A 7 -40.61 41.12 -21.26
N ARG A 8 -39.41 41.71 -21.40
CA ARG A 8 -39.15 42.82 -22.32
C ARG A 8 -38.12 42.38 -23.36
N HIS A 9 -38.52 42.50 -24.63
CA HIS A 9 -37.62 42.61 -25.77
C HIS A 9 -37.33 44.09 -26.02
N SER A 10 -36.11 44.39 -26.46
CA SER A 10 -35.78 45.59 -27.22
C SER A 10 -34.68 45.25 -28.23
N SER A 11 -34.98 45.49 -29.50
CA SER A 11 -34.12 45.37 -30.68
C SER A 11 -33.83 46.76 -31.26
N LEU A 12 -32.91 46.77 -32.24
CA LEU A 12 -32.50 47.83 -33.19
C LEU A 12 -31.27 48.64 -32.72
N ASP A 13 -30.09 48.37 -33.28
CA ASP A 13 -29.56 48.76 -34.61
C ASP A 13 -29.34 50.28 -34.76
N ASP A 14 -28.07 50.71 -34.82
CA ASP A 14 -27.55 51.58 -35.89
C ASP A 14 -26.01 51.71 -35.85
N GLN A 15 -25.46 52.03 -37.03
CA GLN A 15 -24.12 51.74 -37.58
C GLN A 15 -22.97 52.70 -37.19
N GLU A 16 -21.75 52.18 -36.94
CA GLU A 16 -20.48 52.34 -37.72
C GLU A 16 -19.60 53.59 -37.39
N PRO A 17 -18.30 53.65 -37.77
CA PRO A 17 -17.18 52.79 -37.33
C PRO A 17 -15.96 53.64 -36.87
N LEU A 18 -14.95 53.06 -36.21
CA LEU A 18 -13.61 53.66 -36.18
C LEU A 18 -12.53 52.57 -36.09
N GLN A 19 -11.73 52.54 -37.15
CA GLN A 19 -10.55 51.71 -37.37
C GLN A 19 -9.45 52.02 -36.36
N GLY A 20 -8.66 51.01 -35.98
CA GLY A 20 -7.42 51.25 -35.24
C GLY A 20 -6.73 49.98 -34.74
N HIS A 21 -6.06 49.28 -35.67
CA HIS A 21 -4.83 48.48 -35.49
C HIS A 21 -4.51 47.84 -34.13
N LEU A 22 -4.56 46.51 -34.07
CA LEU A 22 -3.37 45.63 -34.05
C LEU A 22 -3.80 44.15 -34.02
N ALA A 23 -3.17 43.38 -34.89
CA ALA A 23 -3.44 41.98 -35.20
C ALA A 23 -2.59 41.03 -34.31
N PRO A 24 -2.48 39.71 -34.59
CA PRO A 24 -3.42 38.71 -34.07
C PRO A 24 -2.70 37.45 -33.49
N ASP A 25 -3.51 36.46 -33.13
CA ASP A 25 -3.26 35.01 -33.14
C ASP A 25 -2.22 34.39 -32.19
N LEU A 26 -2.71 33.45 -31.37
CA LEU A 26 -2.44 32.02 -31.58
C LEU A 26 -3.37 31.16 -30.72
N ALA A 27 -4.45 30.71 -31.34
CA ALA A 27 -5.19 29.52 -30.95
C ALA A 27 -5.11 28.52 -32.11
N SER A 28 -4.36 27.42 -31.96
CA SER A 28 -4.63 26.12 -32.60
C SER A 28 -3.49 25.14 -32.34
N GLY A 29 -3.80 24.00 -31.74
CA GLY A 29 -2.89 22.86 -31.58
C GLY A 29 -3.66 21.54 -31.59
N LEU A 30 -4.62 21.40 -32.52
CA LEU A 30 -5.23 20.12 -32.88
C LEU A 30 -4.37 19.50 -33.99
N LEU A 31 -3.57 18.47 -33.67
CA LEU A 31 -2.87 17.69 -34.68
C LEU A 31 -3.85 16.70 -35.30
N ARG A 32 -4.19 16.96 -36.57
CA ARG A 32 -4.81 15.99 -37.47
C ARG A 32 -3.72 15.22 -38.20
N ASP A 33 -3.84 13.91 -38.04
CA ASP A 33 -3.47 12.84 -38.96
C ASP A 33 -3.68 13.21 -40.44
N ARG A 34 -2.68 12.89 -41.28
CA ARG A 34 -2.84 12.41 -42.68
C ARG A 34 -1.46 12.16 -43.29
N ASP A 35 -1.13 10.89 -43.48
CA ASP A 35 -0.67 10.39 -44.77
C ASP A 35 -1.06 8.91 -44.90
N ALA A 36 -1.96 8.63 -45.83
CA ALA A 36 -2.37 7.30 -46.24
C ALA A 36 -2.38 7.26 -47.76
N GLN A 37 -1.83 6.17 -48.32
CA GLN A 37 -2.27 5.36 -49.49
C GLN A 37 -1.06 4.58 -50.06
N PRO A 38 -1.22 3.44 -50.77
CA PRO A 38 -1.94 2.22 -50.35
C PRO A 38 -1.17 0.92 -50.67
N GLY A 39 -1.55 -0.18 -49.99
CA GLY A 39 -1.57 -1.53 -50.56
C GLY A 39 -0.31 -2.41 -50.40
N ARG A 40 -0.39 -3.41 -49.52
CA ARG A 40 -0.17 -4.83 -49.85
C ARG A 40 -0.52 -5.72 -48.66
N THR A 41 -1.55 -6.54 -48.87
CA THR A 41 -2.00 -7.64 -48.02
C THR A 41 -0.91 -8.70 -47.92
N ALA A 42 -0.46 -9.01 -46.70
CA ALA A 42 0.28 -10.24 -46.42
C ALA A 42 -0.18 -10.79 -45.08
N ILE A 43 -0.99 -11.83 -45.16
CA ILE A 43 -1.41 -12.69 -44.06
C ILE A 43 -0.19 -13.52 -43.67
N PHE A 44 0.30 -13.35 -42.44
CA PHE A 44 1.12 -14.36 -41.79
C PHE A 44 0.48 -14.70 -40.46
N ALA A 45 -0.18 -15.85 -40.45
CA ALA A 45 -0.51 -16.60 -39.25
C ALA A 45 0.77 -17.25 -38.71
N GLN A 46 1.03 -17.11 -37.42
CA GLN A 46 1.87 -18.03 -36.69
C GLN A 46 1.15 -18.44 -35.41
N ALA A 47 1.03 -19.75 -35.25
CA ALA A 47 0.31 -20.46 -34.22
C ALA A 47 1.19 -20.70 -32.98
N GLU A 48 0.55 -21.32 -31.98
CA GLU A 48 1.09 -21.96 -30.76
C GLU A 48 1.10 -21.08 -29.51
N THR A 49 0.52 -21.46 -28.36
CA THR A 49 -0.10 -22.71 -27.89
C THR A 49 -1.07 -22.39 -26.74
N LEU A 50 -2.30 -22.91 -26.82
CA LEU A 50 -3.27 -22.91 -25.72
C LEU A 50 -2.99 -24.11 -24.79
N ARG A 51 -2.71 -23.84 -23.51
CA ARG A 51 -2.97 -24.80 -22.42
C ARG A 51 -4.13 -24.27 -21.57
N GLY A 52 -5.33 -24.73 -21.90
CA GLY A 52 -6.47 -24.67 -20.99
C GLY A 52 -6.33 -25.74 -19.91
N TRP A 53 -6.59 -25.37 -18.65
CA TRP A 53 -6.86 -26.31 -17.58
C TRP A 53 -8.25 -25.99 -17.01
N CYS A 54 -9.08 -27.03 -17.00
CA CYS A 54 -10.46 -27.05 -16.55
C CYS A 54 -10.57 -26.80 -15.05
N HIS A 55 -11.45 -25.88 -14.64
CA HIS A 55 -12.01 -25.88 -13.30
C HIS A 55 -13.28 -26.73 -13.26
N VAL A 56 -13.22 -27.85 -12.55
CA VAL A 56 -14.39 -28.59 -12.09
C VAL A 56 -15.01 -27.80 -10.92
N LYS A 57 -16.25 -27.37 -11.11
CA LYS A 57 -17.12 -26.81 -10.07
C LYS A 57 -17.62 -27.95 -9.17
N SER A 58 -17.33 -27.89 -7.87
CA SER A 58 -18.09 -28.63 -6.85
C SER A 58 -18.95 -27.64 -6.08
N ALA A 59 -20.24 -27.66 -6.38
CA ALA A 59 -21.27 -26.99 -5.61
C ALA A 59 -21.66 -27.87 -4.42
N VAL A 60 -21.56 -27.33 -3.21
CA VAL A 60 -22.15 -27.94 -2.00
C VAL A 60 -23.53 -27.33 -1.80
N LYS A 61 -24.56 -28.17 -1.91
CA LYS A 61 -25.93 -27.85 -1.46
C LYS A 61 -26.30 -28.85 -0.37
N TRP A 62 -26.52 -28.33 0.84
CA TRP A 62 -27.13 -29.06 1.94
C TRP A 62 -28.65 -29.12 1.76
N ARG A 63 -29.25 -30.31 1.95
CA ARG A 63 -30.62 -30.53 2.46
C ARG A 63 -30.88 -32.03 2.64
N GLY A 64 -31.46 -32.41 3.78
CA GLY A 64 -32.37 -33.55 3.86
C GLY A 64 -31.91 -34.74 4.69
N THR A 65 -32.43 -34.80 5.92
CA THR A 65 -32.52 -35.94 6.84
C THR A 65 -33.10 -37.21 6.20
N VAL A 66 -32.63 -38.41 6.60
CA VAL A 66 -33.41 -39.60 7.03
C VAL A 66 -32.49 -40.85 7.15
N VAL A 67 -32.44 -41.38 8.38
CA VAL A 67 -32.45 -42.79 8.86
C VAL A 67 -31.86 -43.92 8.00
N GLY A 68 -30.97 -44.72 8.61
CA GLY A 68 -31.10 -46.20 8.57
C GLY A 68 -29.91 -47.03 8.02
N SER A 69 -29.39 -47.89 8.90
CA SER A 69 -28.83 -49.25 8.66
C SER A 69 -27.55 -49.46 7.82
N THR A 70 -26.49 -49.82 8.55
CA THR A 70 -25.57 -50.97 8.38
C THR A 70 -25.67 -51.84 7.11
N PHE A 71 -24.56 -52.05 6.37
CA PHE A 71 -23.80 -53.33 6.27
C PHE A 71 -22.70 -53.28 5.17
N GLN A 72 -21.54 -53.87 5.51
CA GLN A 72 -20.50 -54.59 4.71
C GLN A 72 -19.92 -54.06 3.38
N GLY A 73 -18.58 -54.15 3.27
CA GLY A 73 -17.74 -53.80 2.11
C GLY A 73 -17.63 -54.89 1.02
N PRO A 74 -16.45 -55.05 0.40
CA PRO A 74 -16.10 -54.36 -0.86
C PRO A 74 -15.85 -55.32 -2.03
N SER A 75 -15.94 -54.86 -3.29
CA SER A 75 -15.14 -55.40 -4.40
C SER A 75 -15.21 -54.56 -5.69
N ALA A 76 -14.09 -54.65 -6.41
CA ALA A 76 -13.71 -53.92 -7.61
C ALA A 76 -14.58 -54.18 -8.84
N VAL A 77 -14.62 -53.20 -9.75
CA VAL A 77 -15.20 -53.33 -11.09
C VAL A 77 -14.09 -53.22 -12.15
N VAL A 78 -14.18 -54.16 -13.09
CA VAL A 78 -13.33 -54.41 -14.25
C VAL A 78 -14.02 -53.88 -15.52
N THR A 79 -13.22 -53.43 -16.51
CA THR A 79 -13.51 -53.27 -17.96
C THR A 79 -14.52 -52.19 -18.40
N ARG A 80 -14.48 -51.56 -19.58
CA ARG A 80 -13.76 -51.69 -20.88
C ARG A 80 -14.12 -50.46 -21.74
N TYR A 81 -13.33 -50.13 -22.75
CA TYR A 81 -13.68 -49.87 -24.18
C TYR A 81 -12.49 -49.13 -24.83
N LYS A 82 -11.63 -49.81 -25.62
CA LYS A 82 -11.71 -50.15 -27.06
C LYS A 82 -11.35 -48.98 -28.00
N ASP A 83 -10.10 -49.08 -28.49
CA ASP A 83 -9.61 -49.02 -29.87
C ASP A 83 -10.05 -47.90 -30.83
N ALA A 84 -9.05 -47.12 -31.26
CA ALA A 84 -8.88 -46.74 -32.66
C ALA A 84 -7.38 -46.75 -33.01
N HIS A 85 -7.02 -47.63 -33.95
CA HIS A 85 -5.71 -47.73 -34.59
C HIS A 85 -5.46 -46.55 -35.53
N ILE A 86 -4.18 -46.21 -35.77
CA ILE A 86 -3.55 -46.01 -37.10
C ILE A 86 -2.03 -45.85 -36.94
N THR A 87 -1.34 -46.83 -37.55
CA THR A 87 -0.01 -46.91 -38.19
C THR A 87 1.15 -46.00 -37.77
N GLY A 88 2.31 -46.63 -37.53
CA GLY A 88 3.58 -45.95 -37.27
C GLY A 88 4.47 -45.72 -38.49
N ALA A 89 5.50 -44.89 -38.30
CA ALA A 89 6.84 -45.07 -38.84
C ALA A 89 7.82 -44.11 -38.12
N SER A 90 8.84 -44.72 -37.51
CA SER A 90 10.13 -44.26 -37.01
C SER A 90 10.65 -42.85 -37.40
N LEU A 91 11.10 -42.08 -36.38
CA LEU A 91 12.38 -41.38 -36.41
C LEU A 91 12.96 -41.20 -34.99
N ARG A 92 14.15 -41.80 -34.78
CA ARG A 92 15.05 -41.64 -33.61
C ARG A 92 15.62 -40.21 -33.56
N LEU A 93 15.70 -39.58 -32.38
CA LEU A 93 16.91 -39.42 -31.55
C LEU A 93 16.77 -38.27 -30.52
N GLN A 94 17.48 -38.44 -29.39
CA GLN A 94 17.83 -37.46 -28.34
C GLN A 94 16.79 -37.20 -27.23
N GLY A 95 16.70 -38.15 -26.29
CA GLY A 95 15.95 -38.00 -25.04
C GLY A 95 16.54 -38.79 -23.86
N VAL A 96 17.87 -39.02 -23.86
CA VAL A 96 18.56 -39.76 -22.78
C VAL A 96 19.83 -39.01 -22.39
N THR A 97 19.69 -37.87 -21.70
CA THR A 97 20.78 -37.22 -20.93
C THR A 97 20.31 -36.31 -19.79
N LEU A 98 19.00 -36.20 -19.49
CA LEU A 98 18.51 -35.32 -18.41
C LEU A 98 18.06 -36.04 -17.12
N LEU A 99 17.82 -37.35 -17.13
CA LEU A 99 17.44 -38.10 -15.93
C LEU A 99 18.63 -38.58 -15.08
N ASP A 100 19.81 -38.77 -15.69
CA ASP A 100 21.02 -39.21 -14.95
C ASP A 100 21.73 -38.09 -14.20
N ARG A 101 21.51 -36.81 -14.55
CA ARG A 101 22.07 -35.67 -13.80
C ARG A 101 21.23 -35.25 -12.58
N TRP A 102 19.98 -35.71 -12.50
CA TRP A 102 19.10 -35.44 -11.36
C TRP A 102 19.34 -36.40 -10.19
N ALA A 103 19.77 -37.64 -10.46
CA ALA A 103 19.99 -38.66 -9.43
C ALA A 103 21.29 -38.46 -8.61
N THR A 104 22.30 -37.78 -9.15
CA THR A 104 23.62 -37.67 -8.48
C THR A 104 23.77 -36.45 -7.55
N GLN A 105 22.95 -35.39 -7.71
CA GLN A 105 23.12 -34.14 -6.94
C GLN A 105 22.22 -34.00 -5.69
N ILE A 106 21.20 -34.84 -5.52
CA ILE A 106 20.26 -34.73 -4.37
C ILE A 106 20.23 -36.00 -3.49
N LEU A 107 20.44 -37.20 -4.04
CA LEU A 107 20.34 -38.44 -3.27
C LEU A 107 21.61 -38.83 -2.50
N VAL A 108 22.79 -38.37 -2.94
CA VAL A 108 24.08 -38.68 -2.29
C VAL A 108 24.31 -37.88 -0.98
N PRO A 109 23.98 -36.58 -0.88
CA PRO A 109 24.13 -35.84 0.39
C PRO A 109 23.14 -36.29 1.48
N TYR A 110 21.95 -36.76 1.08
CA TYR A 110 20.90 -37.19 2.02
C TYR A 110 21.23 -38.52 2.70
N GLN A 111 21.91 -39.44 2.00
CA GLN A 111 22.35 -40.71 2.60
C GLN A 111 23.52 -40.52 3.58
N SER A 112 24.41 -39.53 3.36
CA SER A 112 25.51 -39.23 4.28
C SER A 112 25.02 -38.65 5.61
N MET A 113 24.05 -37.73 5.58
CA MET A 113 23.51 -37.09 6.78
C MET A 113 22.71 -38.07 7.66
N VAL A 114 21.96 -38.98 7.04
CA VAL A 114 21.20 -40.01 7.78
C VAL A 114 22.17 -41.04 8.41
N MET A 115 23.27 -41.39 7.74
CA MET A 115 24.23 -42.34 8.29
C MET A 115 25.06 -41.75 9.43
N GLU A 116 25.45 -40.47 9.37
CA GLU A 116 26.12 -39.78 10.49
C GLU A 116 25.21 -39.63 11.71
N THR A 117 23.92 -39.38 11.51
CA THR A 117 22.94 -39.28 12.61
C THR A 117 22.71 -40.64 13.26
N VAL A 118 22.64 -41.72 12.48
CA VAL A 118 22.51 -43.09 12.99
C VAL A 118 23.79 -43.56 13.69
N LEU A 119 24.98 -43.19 13.20
CA LEU A 119 26.27 -43.47 13.88
C LEU A 119 26.45 -42.66 15.17
N SER A 120 25.93 -41.42 15.22
CA SER A 120 25.93 -40.61 16.44
C SER A 120 24.96 -41.15 17.49
N LEU A 121 23.80 -41.67 17.08
CA LEU A 121 22.82 -42.30 17.97
C LEU A 121 23.28 -43.68 18.44
N ALA A 122 24.01 -44.44 17.61
CA ALA A 122 24.64 -45.69 18.01
C ALA A 122 25.76 -45.49 19.05
N LYS A 123 26.52 -44.40 18.98
CA LYS A 123 27.52 -44.03 20.01
C LYS A 123 26.91 -43.62 21.36
N LEU A 124 25.65 -43.17 21.39
CA LEU A 124 24.92 -42.90 22.63
C LEU A 124 24.39 -44.16 23.31
N GLN A 125 24.35 -45.31 22.62
CA GLN A 125 23.91 -46.58 23.18
C GLN A 125 25.01 -47.37 23.91
N GLU A 126 26.28 -46.97 23.79
CA GLU A 126 27.43 -47.61 24.45
C GLU A 126 28.03 -46.79 25.61
N THR A 127 27.43 -45.65 25.98
CA THR A 127 27.90 -44.87 27.13
C THR A 127 27.18 -45.31 28.41
N SER A 128 27.97 -45.76 29.40
CA SER A 128 27.47 -46.12 30.72
C SER A 128 26.86 -44.89 31.41
N ALA A 129 25.77 -45.08 32.15
CA ALA A 129 25.13 -44.01 32.93
C ALA A 129 26.11 -43.26 33.87
N LYS A 130 27.23 -43.89 34.25
CA LYS A 130 28.29 -43.25 35.05
C LYS A 130 29.04 -42.16 34.28
N ASP A 131 29.27 -42.34 32.98
CA ASP A 131 30.02 -41.38 32.14
C ASP A 131 29.16 -40.17 31.77
N LEU A 132 27.84 -40.38 31.65
CA LEU A 132 26.86 -39.30 31.48
C LEU A 132 26.76 -38.44 32.75
N ILE A 133 26.83 -39.04 33.94
CA ILE A 133 26.80 -38.29 35.21
C ILE A 133 28.10 -37.51 35.44
N LEU A 134 29.26 -38.08 35.09
CA LEU A 134 30.56 -37.42 35.22
C LEU A 134 30.72 -36.22 34.29
N SER A 135 30.16 -36.27 33.07
CA SER A 135 30.20 -35.16 32.11
C SER A 135 29.34 -33.94 32.51
N TRP A 136 28.40 -34.12 33.45
CA TRP A 136 27.54 -33.05 33.98
C TRP A 136 28.05 -32.42 35.29
N GLN A 137 29.06 -33.02 35.95
CA GLN A 137 29.60 -32.50 37.20
C GLN A 137 30.20 -31.09 37.10
N PRO A 138 30.93 -30.70 36.03
CA PRO A 138 31.48 -29.34 35.93
C PRO A 138 30.38 -28.27 35.84
N TRP A 139 29.26 -28.59 35.17
CA TRP A 139 28.14 -27.67 34.96
C TRP A 139 27.25 -27.54 36.21
N ALA A 140 27.06 -28.62 36.95
CA ALA A 140 26.33 -28.58 38.23
C ALA A 140 27.07 -27.76 39.30
N ILE A 141 28.41 -27.82 39.32
CA ILE A 141 29.25 -27.01 40.23
C ILE A 141 29.18 -25.52 39.85
N LEU A 142 29.22 -25.17 38.56
CA LEU A 142 29.06 -23.79 38.09
C LEU A 142 27.67 -23.19 38.41
N LEU A 143 26.61 -23.99 38.33
CA LEU A 143 25.25 -23.57 38.72
C LEU A 143 25.11 -23.37 40.23
N LEU A 144 25.74 -24.20 41.06
CA LEU A 144 25.73 -24.03 42.52
C LEU A 144 26.59 -22.84 42.98
N CYS A 145 27.74 -22.60 42.34
CA CYS A 145 28.62 -21.47 42.68
C CYS A 145 28.08 -20.10 42.28
N SER A 146 27.16 -20.02 41.31
CA SER A 146 26.51 -18.76 40.88
C SER A 146 25.25 -18.40 41.70
N PHE A 147 24.66 -19.36 42.42
CA PHE A 147 23.43 -19.13 43.18
C PHE A 147 23.64 -18.76 44.66
N LEU A 148 24.79 -19.07 45.27
CA LEU A 148 25.04 -18.74 46.68
C LEU A 148 25.49 -17.29 46.97
N PRO A 149 26.29 -16.60 46.13
CA PRO A 149 26.70 -15.21 46.43
C PRO A 149 25.56 -14.20 46.29
N THR A 150 24.62 -14.47 45.37
CA THR A 150 23.53 -13.56 45.00
C THR A 150 22.44 -13.45 46.09
N ARG A 151 22.24 -14.52 46.88
CA ARG A 151 21.31 -14.51 48.03
C ARG A 151 21.89 -13.87 49.28
N LEU A 152 23.21 -13.93 49.50
CA LEU A 152 23.87 -13.25 50.63
C LEU A 152 23.98 -11.74 50.41
N PHE A 153 24.12 -11.28 49.16
CA PHE A 153 24.15 -9.85 48.83
C PHE A 153 22.80 -9.13 49.04
N LEU A 154 21.67 -9.84 48.88
CA LEU A 154 20.33 -9.27 49.05
C LEU A 154 19.79 -9.29 50.49
N TYR A 155 20.42 -10.00 51.42
CA TYR A 155 20.02 -10.05 52.84
C TYR A 155 20.85 -9.14 53.77
N GLY A 156 21.91 -8.49 53.27
CA GLY A 156 22.89 -7.75 54.07
C GLY A 156 22.69 -6.23 54.23
N ARG A 157 21.69 -5.62 53.58
CA ARG A 157 21.46 -4.17 53.70
C ARG A 157 20.17 -3.84 54.42
N ARG A 158 20.26 -3.73 55.76
CA ARG A 158 19.30 -2.97 56.57
C ARG A 158 19.58 -1.48 56.37
N PRO A 159 18.61 -0.65 55.94
CA PRO A 159 18.78 0.79 56.03
C PRO A 159 18.51 1.26 57.47
N CYS A 160 19.45 2.01 58.03
CA CYS A 160 19.30 2.74 59.29
C CYS A 160 18.12 3.72 59.19
N LYS A 161 17.22 3.67 60.17
CA LYS A 161 16.16 4.66 60.38
C LYS A 161 16.79 5.96 60.87
N ALA A 162 16.84 6.99 60.03
CA ALA A 162 16.91 8.37 60.49
C ALA A 162 15.48 8.89 60.66
N GLY A 163 15.19 9.50 61.82
CA GLY A 163 13.86 9.93 62.22
C GLY A 163 13.28 11.00 61.30
N VAL A 164 12.06 10.73 60.80
CA VAL A 164 11.16 11.74 60.26
C VAL A 164 9.82 11.49 60.93
N GLN A 165 9.26 12.54 61.54
CA GLN A 165 7.98 12.48 62.24
C GLN A 165 6.83 12.11 61.29
N PRO A 166 5.81 11.37 61.75
CA PRO A 166 4.68 11.01 60.92
C PRO A 166 3.79 12.22 60.68
N VAL A 167 3.79 12.73 59.45
CA VAL A 167 2.70 13.57 58.95
C VAL A 167 1.54 12.63 58.68
N GLU A 168 0.39 12.87 59.33
CA GLU A 168 -0.85 12.16 59.05
C GLU A 168 -1.19 12.26 57.55
N SER A 169 -1.03 11.14 56.84
CA SER A 169 -1.47 11.02 55.46
C SER A 169 -2.99 10.95 55.44
N LYS A 170 -3.65 12.07 55.09
CA LYS A 170 -5.04 12.04 54.60
C LYS A 170 -5.14 10.96 53.51
N PRO A 171 -6.21 10.14 53.49
CA PRO A 171 -6.39 9.15 52.45
C PRO A 171 -6.47 9.86 51.11
N SER A 172 -5.46 9.63 50.26
CA SER A 172 -5.46 10.02 48.86
C SER A 172 -6.60 9.27 48.17
N GLN A 173 -7.77 9.91 48.11
CA GLN A 173 -8.79 9.57 47.13
C GLN A 173 -8.20 9.87 45.75
N LYS A 174 -7.59 8.85 45.12
CA LYS A 174 -7.48 8.85 43.67
C LYS A 174 -8.92 8.93 43.16
N PRO A 175 -9.30 9.94 42.35
CA PRO A 175 -10.55 9.82 41.63
C PRO A 175 -10.42 8.58 40.77
N ALA A 176 -11.26 7.58 41.04
CA ALA A 176 -11.46 6.47 40.13
C ALA A 176 -12.20 7.04 38.92
N SER A 177 -11.49 7.76 38.04
CA SER A 177 -11.92 7.83 36.66
C SER A 177 -11.80 6.40 36.16
N ALA A 178 -12.93 5.73 36.00
CA ALA A 178 -13.00 4.54 35.20
C ALA A 178 -12.43 4.94 33.83
N GLU A 179 -11.16 4.61 33.56
CA GLU A 179 -10.67 4.52 32.18
C GLU A 179 -11.54 3.45 31.54
N GLN A 180 -12.62 3.90 30.90
CA GLN A 180 -13.38 3.05 30.00
C GLN A 180 -12.36 2.41 29.08
N LYS A 181 -12.31 1.07 29.07
CA LYS A 181 -11.59 0.36 28.02
C LYS A 181 -12.12 0.94 26.70
N PRO A 182 -11.28 1.58 25.89
CA PRO A 182 -11.73 2.26 24.69
C PRO A 182 -12.50 1.26 23.81
N ASP A 183 -13.61 1.73 23.26
CA ASP A 183 -14.44 0.94 22.37
C ASP A 183 -13.67 0.68 21.08
N TRP A 184 -13.14 -0.53 20.95
CA TRP A 184 -12.37 -0.96 19.79
C TRP A 184 -13.23 -1.29 18.57
N ASN A 185 -14.55 -1.11 18.67
CA ASN A 185 -15.53 -1.46 17.66
C ASN A 185 -16.27 -0.24 17.10
N THR A 186 -15.98 0.96 17.57
CA THR A 186 -16.57 2.18 17.04
C THR A 186 -15.50 3.25 16.79
N ILE A 187 -15.76 4.07 15.78
CA ILE A 187 -15.06 5.33 15.54
C ILE A 187 -16.09 6.42 15.75
N THR A 188 -15.76 7.40 16.59
CA THR A 188 -16.61 8.57 16.82
C THR A 188 -15.85 9.84 16.49
N PHE A 189 -16.49 10.72 15.72
CA PHE A 189 -15.93 12.02 15.34
C PHE A 189 -16.44 13.16 16.22
N GLN A 190 -16.98 12.85 17.42
CA GLN A 190 -17.52 13.85 18.36
C GLN A 190 -16.47 14.87 18.84
N HIS A 191 -15.19 14.50 18.85
CA HIS A 191 -14.10 15.35 19.32
C HIS A 191 -13.19 15.85 18.19
N ILE A 192 -13.66 15.82 16.94
CA ILE A 192 -12.91 16.40 15.83
C ILE A 192 -12.89 17.91 15.96
N THR A 193 -11.69 18.47 15.96
CA THR A 193 -11.42 19.91 15.93
C THR A 193 -11.68 20.42 14.51
N PRO A 194 -12.68 21.28 14.28
CA PRO A 194 -12.87 21.92 12.97
C PRO A 194 -11.64 22.73 12.59
N LYS A 195 -11.34 22.85 11.29
CA LYS A 195 -10.39 23.85 10.82
C LYS A 195 -10.88 25.24 11.23
N ASP A 196 -9.93 26.14 11.47
CA ASP A 196 -10.22 27.52 11.88
C ASP A 196 -11.22 28.18 10.93
N HIS A 197 -12.00 29.14 11.44
CA HIS A 197 -12.95 29.91 10.63
C HIS A 197 -12.29 30.66 9.47
N ASN A 198 -11.00 30.97 9.59
CA ASN A 198 -10.17 31.58 8.55
C ASN A 198 -9.48 30.55 7.63
N PHE A 199 -9.81 29.26 7.73
CA PHE A 199 -9.27 28.26 6.83
C PHE A 199 -9.76 28.51 5.41
N ASP A 200 -8.83 28.96 4.59
CA ASP A 200 -9.00 29.12 3.15
C ASP A 200 -8.13 28.07 2.44
N TRP A 201 -8.78 27.07 1.86
CA TRP A 201 -8.08 26.04 1.11
C TRP A 201 -7.33 26.61 -0.10
N THR A 202 -7.81 27.71 -0.70
CA THR A 202 -7.19 28.33 -1.89
C THR A 202 -5.84 28.97 -1.58
N GLN A 203 -5.60 29.34 -0.32
CA GLN A 203 -4.35 29.93 0.15
C GLN A 203 -3.51 28.95 0.98
N THR A 204 -4.04 27.76 1.28
CA THR A 204 -3.34 26.77 2.08
C THR A 204 -2.24 26.12 1.23
N PRO A 205 -0.95 26.28 1.58
CA PRO A 205 0.14 25.64 0.82
C PRO A 205 0.15 24.13 1.06
N GLU A 206 0.72 23.39 0.11
CA GLU A 206 1.03 21.97 0.34
C GLU A 206 2.03 21.83 1.49
N GLN A 207 1.85 20.81 2.33
CA GLN A 207 2.81 20.52 3.39
C GLN A 207 4.14 20.03 2.77
N PRO A 208 5.28 20.69 3.04
CA PRO A 208 6.55 20.37 2.42
C PRO A 208 7.20 19.16 3.11
N TYR A 209 6.57 17.98 3.03
CA TYR A 209 7.10 16.78 3.66
C TYR A 209 8.50 16.43 3.14
N ARG A 210 9.45 16.20 4.06
CA ARG A 210 10.84 15.78 3.80
C ARG A 210 11.15 14.52 4.62
N PRO A 211 10.73 13.33 4.15
CA PRO A 211 10.78 12.11 4.95
C PRO A 211 12.17 11.44 4.98
N TRP A 212 13.22 12.24 5.06
CA TRP A 212 14.59 11.79 5.32
C TRP A 212 15.17 12.61 6.47
N HIS A 213 16.22 12.09 7.07
CA HIS A 213 16.98 12.78 8.11
C HIS A 213 18.44 12.82 7.69
N ASN A 214 19.21 13.69 8.32
CA ASN A 214 20.64 13.72 8.08
C ASN A 214 21.27 12.43 8.62
N GLY A 215 21.89 11.65 7.74
CA GLY A 215 22.51 10.37 8.06
C GLY A 215 22.11 9.25 7.09
N PRO A 216 22.59 8.01 7.35
CA PRO A 216 22.31 6.87 6.49
C PRO A 216 20.81 6.58 6.38
N HIS A 217 20.39 6.21 5.16
CA HIS A 217 19.05 5.75 4.88
C HIS A 217 18.87 4.33 5.41
N HIS A 218 17.88 4.17 6.28
CA HIS A 218 17.50 2.88 6.82
C HIS A 218 16.13 2.47 6.26
N VAL A 219 16.11 1.31 5.60
CA VAL A 219 14.86 0.68 5.15
C VAL A 219 14.11 0.19 6.38
N THR A 220 13.09 0.95 6.78
CA THR A 220 12.21 0.64 7.91
C THR A 220 10.75 0.85 7.52
N MET A 221 9.82 0.30 8.32
CA MET A 221 8.41 0.56 8.11
C MET A 221 8.04 2.04 8.35
N GLY A 222 8.83 2.84 9.07
CA GLY A 222 8.59 4.31 9.19
C GLY A 222 7.22 4.72 9.74
N ILE A 223 6.53 3.81 10.45
CA ILE A 223 5.15 3.98 10.91
C ILE A 223 5.13 4.91 12.12
N LYS A 224 4.24 5.89 12.09
CA LYS A 224 3.96 6.82 13.19
C LYS A 224 2.49 6.72 13.56
N ARG A 225 2.18 6.69 14.86
CA ARG A 225 0.80 6.87 15.33
C ARG A 225 0.34 8.28 14.95
N THR A 226 -0.94 8.40 14.63
CA THR A 226 -1.58 9.67 14.26
C THR A 226 -3.01 9.69 14.79
N SER A 227 -3.75 10.76 14.50
CA SER A 227 -5.17 10.89 14.80
C SER A 227 -6.00 10.83 13.52
N LEU A 228 -7.31 10.59 13.67
CA LEU A 228 -8.26 10.63 12.55
C LEU A 228 -8.46 12.05 11.98
N GLU A 229 -8.18 13.10 12.76
CA GLU A 229 -8.22 14.49 12.28
C GLU A 229 -7.19 14.76 11.17
N GLU A 230 -6.11 13.97 11.17
CA GLU A 230 -5.03 14.01 10.21
C GLU A 230 -5.29 13.07 9.03
N TRP A 231 -6.44 12.40 8.93
CA TRP A 231 -6.66 11.43 7.84
C TRP A 231 -6.56 12.07 6.46
N VAL A 232 -7.15 13.25 6.28
CA VAL A 232 -7.21 13.97 5.01
C VAL A 232 -6.60 15.37 5.16
N GLU A 233 -5.81 15.75 4.17
CA GLU A 233 -5.25 17.10 4.03
C GLU A 233 -5.86 17.80 2.82
N ILE A 234 -6.05 19.12 2.91
CA ILE A 234 -6.56 19.93 1.81
C ILE A 234 -5.69 21.16 1.67
N ASP A 235 -5.36 21.51 0.43
CA ASP A 235 -4.51 22.62 0.03
C ASP A 235 -5.04 23.27 -1.25
N HIS A 236 -4.35 24.30 -1.73
CA HIS A 236 -4.70 25.10 -2.90
C HIS A 236 -4.78 24.30 -4.21
N LYS A 237 -4.23 23.08 -4.28
CA LYS A 237 -4.31 22.20 -5.46
C LYS A 237 -5.55 21.32 -5.47
N TYR A 238 -6.43 21.45 -4.48
CA TYR A 238 -7.62 20.62 -4.34
C TYR A 238 -8.46 20.54 -5.63
N LEU A 239 -8.84 21.69 -6.20
CA LEU A 239 -9.74 21.74 -7.36
C LEU A 239 -9.07 21.23 -8.65
N GLU A 240 -7.77 21.50 -8.82
CA GLU A 240 -6.96 20.97 -9.91
C GLU A 240 -6.92 19.43 -9.86
N ARG A 241 -6.59 18.87 -8.69
CA ARG A 241 -6.50 17.42 -8.48
C ARG A 241 -7.85 16.74 -8.62
N TYR A 242 -8.90 17.35 -8.07
CA TYR A 242 -10.27 16.88 -8.24
C TYR A 242 -10.64 16.77 -9.72
N SER A 243 -10.40 17.84 -10.50
CA SER A 243 -10.73 17.88 -11.92
C SER A 243 -9.97 16.81 -12.69
N TYR A 244 -8.69 16.62 -12.35
CA TYR A 244 -7.87 15.59 -12.97
C TYR A 244 -8.34 14.18 -12.62
N LYS A 245 -8.67 13.89 -11.35
CA LYS A 245 -9.24 12.60 -10.96
C LYS A 245 -10.56 12.31 -11.67
N ARG A 246 -11.44 13.30 -11.79
CA ARG A 246 -12.71 13.16 -12.52
C ARG A 246 -12.46 12.76 -13.97
N HIS A 247 -11.51 13.42 -14.64
CA HIS A 247 -11.10 13.07 -15.99
C HIS A 247 -10.49 11.67 -16.09
N LEU A 248 -9.64 11.27 -15.13
CA LEU A 248 -9.01 9.96 -15.13
C LEU A 248 -10.02 8.81 -14.91
N PHE A 249 -10.96 8.99 -13.99
CA PHE A 249 -12.02 8.01 -13.75
C PHE A 249 -12.92 7.82 -14.97
N SER A 250 -13.20 8.87 -15.74
CA SER A 250 -14.01 8.75 -16.97
C SER A 250 -13.21 8.16 -18.14
N THR A 251 -11.93 8.52 -18.27
CA THR A 251 -11.13 8.20 -19.46
C THR A 251 -10.44 6.85 -19.35
N TYR A 252 -10.02 6.48 -18.15
CA TYR A 252 -9.28 5.25 -17.88
C TYR A 252 -9.85 4.47 -16.67
N PRO A 253 -11.16 4.13 -16.65
CA PRO A 253 -11.78 3.43 -15.52
C PRO A 253 -11.04 2.12 -15.19
N GLU A 254 -10.74 1.31 -16.20
CA GLU A 254 -10.01 0.04 -16.08
C GLU A 254 -8.62 0.17 -15.42
N LYS A 255 -8.01 1.36 -15.49
CA LYS A 255 -6.67 1.63 -14.93
C LYS A 255 -6.72 2.33 -13.58
N THR A 256 -7.86 2.88 -13.21
CA THR A 256 -8.00 3.76 -12.03
C THR A 256 -8.89 3.17 -10.96
N ILE A 257 -9.78 2.23 -11.28
CA ILE A 257 -10.61 1.52 -10.30
C ILE A 257 -10.52 0.01 -10.53
N GLN A 258 -10.26 -0.74 -9.46
CA GLN A 258 -10.37 -2.20 -9.44
C GLN A 258 -11.02 -2.61 -8.13
N CYS A 259 -11.93 -3.58 -8.19
CA CYS A 259 -12.62 -4.12 -7.03
C CYS A 259 -12.91 -5.61 -7.21
N LEU A 260 -12.75 -6.38 -6.16
CA LEU A 260 -13.12 -7.80 -6.10
C LEU A 260 -14.43 -7.96 -5.33
N PRO A 261 -15.26 -8.97 -5.66
CA PRO A 261 -16.47 -9.27 -4.88
C PRO A 261 -16.17 -9.42 -3.38
N GLY A 262 -17.07 -8.95 -2.52
CA GLY A 262 -16.90 -8.97 -1.06
C GLY A 262 -16.14 -7.78 -0.47
N SER A 263 -15.73 -6.81 -1.31
CA SER A 263 -15.09 -5.56 -0.89
C SER A 263 -16.08 -4.40 -0.69
N GLU A 264 -17.36 -4.61 -0.98
CA GLU A 264 -18.39 -3.58 -1.05
C GLU A 264 -18.65 -3.00 0.36
N GLU A 265 -18.90 -3.85 1.36
CA GLU A 265 -19.19 -3.41 2.73
C GLU A 265 -18.06 -2.54 3.30
N ALA A 266 -16.80 -2.95 3.08
CA ALA A 266 -15.64 -2.22 3.58
C ALA A 266 -15.45 -0.89 2.83
N SER A 267 -15.74 -0.86 1.53
CA SER A 267 -15.68 0.36 0.72
C SER A 267 -16.74 1.38 1.15
N PHE A 268 -17.98 0.93 1.40
CA PHE A 268 -19.04 1.79 1.91
C PHE A 268 -18.77 2.26 3.34
N GLU A 269 -18.29 1.37 4.22
CA GLU A 269 -17.91 1.74 5.58
C GLU A 269 -16.84 2.84 5.59
N ALA A 270 -15.80 2.70 4.77
CA ALA A 270 -14.76 3.72 4.62
C ALA A 270 -15.33 5.06 4.13
N LEU A 271 -16.22 5.02 3.13
CA LEU A 271 -16.87 6.22 2.62
C LEU A 271 -17.74 6.91 3.67
N TYR A 272 -18.52 6.16 4.46
CA TYR A 272 -19.34 6.75 5.53
C TYR A 272 -18.50 7.41 6.61
N LEU A 273 -17.37 6.80 7.00
CA LEU A 273 -16.45 7.41 7.95
C LEU A 273 -15.88 8.73 7.40
N LEU A 274 -15.49 8.74 6.13
CA LEU A 274 -14.99 9.94 5.48
C LEU A 274 -16.07 11.03 5.37
N ALA A 275 -17.30 10.65 5.00
CA ALA A 275 -18.42 11.57 4.86
C ALA A 275 -18.89 12.18 6.20
N ASP A 276 -18.66 11.51 7.33
CA ASP A 276 -18.88 12.09 8.67
C ASP A 276 -17.69 12.98 9.11
N LEU A 277 -16.46 12.61 8.74
CA LEU A 277 -15.25 13.40 9.07
C LEU A 277 -15.22 14.75 8.34
N LEU A 278 -15.47 14.77 7.02
CA LEU A 278 -15.21 15.95 6.19
C LEU A 278 -16.01 17.19 6.61
N PRO A 279 -17.34 17.13 6.84
CA PRO A 279 -18.11 18.30 7.26
C PRO A 279 -17.74 18.79 8.67
N ARG A 280 -17.25 17.89 9.54
CA ARG A 280 -16.78 18.26 10.89
C ARG A 280 -15.42 18.94 10.86
N ARG A 281 -14.51 18.41 10.03
CA ARG A 281 -13.13 18.91 9.93
C ARG A 281 -13.02 20.14 9.02
N TYR A 282 -13.77 20.18 7.93
CA TYR A 282 -13.70 21.18 6.87
C TYR A 282 -15.11 21.76 6.55
N PRO A 283 -15.79 22.39 7.53
CA PRO A 283 -17.18 22.84 7.38
C PRO A 283 -17.38 23.93 6.31
N SER A 284 -16.33 24.67 5.95
CA SER A 284 -16.37 25.65 4.85
C SER A 284 -16.38 25.02 3.45
N MET A 285 -16.02 23.74 3.35
CA MET A 285 -15.92 23.01 2.08
C MET A 285 -16.95 21.89 1.94
N PHE A 286 -17.37 21.29 3.04
CA PHE A 286 -18.29 20.15 3.01
C PHE A 286 -19.45 20.34 3.98
N GLN A 287 -20.62 19.90 3.52
CA GLN A 287 -21.85 19.94 4.30
C GLN A 287 -22.47 18.55 4.33
N ALA A 288 -22.80 18.05 5.53
CA ALA A 288 -23.62 16.85 5.66
C ALA A 288 -25.04 17.13 5.16
N THR A 289 -25.61 16.21 4.39
CA THR A 289 -27.01 16.26 3.95
C THR A 289 -27.81 15.17 4.66
N SER A 290 -29.14 15.16 4.48
CA SER A 290 -30.00 14.10 5.06
C SER A 290 -29.70 12.70 4.51
N THR A 291 -29.07 12.61 3.34
CA THR A 291 -28.81 11.34 2.63
C THR A 291 -27.33 11.10 2.34
N GLY A 292 -26.44 12.05 2.66
CA GLY A 292 -25.03 11.94 2.31
C GLY A 292 -24.25 13.23 2.56
N ILE A 293 -23.56 13.72 1.52
CA ILE A 293 -22.61 14.83 1.64
C ILE A 293 -22.63 15.73 0.40
N SER A 294 -22.53 17.03 0.61
CA SER A 294 -22.33 18.04 -0.42
C SER A 294 -20.92 18.60 -0.33
N ASN A 295 -20.26 18.71 -1.47
CA ASN A 295 -19.01 19.42 -1.64
C ASN A 295 -19.32 20.84 -2.13
N LEU A 296 -19.17 21.83 -1.25
CA LEU A 296 -19.49 23.23 -1.54
C LEU A 296 -18.50 23.87 -2.52
N VAL A 297 -17.31 23.29 -2.67
CA VAL A 297 -16.28 23.80 -3.59
C VAL A 297 -16.54 23.34 -5.02
N THR A 298 -16.89 22.07 -5.21
CA THR A 298 -17.12 21.50 -6.56
C THR A 298 -18.58 21.61 -6.99
N GLY A 299 -19.50 21.79 -6.05
CA GLY A 299 -20.95 21.76 -6.27
C GLY A 299 -21.53 20.34 -6.35
N ASP A 300 -20.71 19.28 -6.22
CA ASP A 300 -21.22 17.91 -6.22
C ASP A 300 -22.00 17.61 -4.95
N THR A 301 -23.12 16.89 -5.08
CA THR A 301 -23.85 16.30 -3.95
C THR A 301 -23.98 14.79 -4.17
N TRP A 302 -23.59 14.02 -3.16
CA TRP A 302 -23.58 12.57 -3.18
C TRP A 302 -24.65 12.02 -2.24
N ASP A 303 -25.66 11.34 -2.79
CA ASP A 303 -26.62 10.57 -2.03
C ASP A 303 -26.03 9.20 -1.70
N LEU A 304 -25.66 9.02 -0.44
CA LEU A 304 -24.89 7.87 0.03
C LEU A 304 -25.76 6.67 0.44
N ARG A 305 -27.09 6.76 0.30
CA ARG A 305 -28.00 5.63 0.57
C ARG A 305 -27.72 4.48 -0.38
N ARG A 306 -27.92 3.25 0.09
CA ARG A 306 -27.57 2.03 -0.67
C ARG A 306 -28.35 1.89 -1.97
N GLU A 307 -29.58 2.38 -1.99
CA GLU A 307 -30.51 2.37 -3.12
C GLU A 307 -30.30 3.54 -4.10
N SER A 308 -29.34 4.43 -3.83
CA SER A 308 -29.07 5.58 -4.69
C SER A 308 -28.60 5.15 -6.07
N SER A 309 -29.08 5.84 -7.11
CA SER A 309 -28.72 5.53 -8.50
C SER A 309 -27.27 5.88 -8.84
N ILE A 310 -26.58 6.68 -8.02
CA ILE A 310 -25.17 7.04 -8.26
C ILE A 310 -24.25 5.82 -8.30
N TRP A 311 -24.64 4.73 -7.61
CA TRP A 311 -23.85 3.50 -7.55
C TRP A 311 -23.85 2.71 -8.86
N ASN A 312 -24.67 3.11 -9.84
CA ASN A 312 -24.59 2.58 -11.19
C ASN A 312 -23.36 3.11 -11.93
N ASP A 313 -22.90 4.32 -11.59
CA ASP A 313 -21.84 5.03 -12.30
C ASP A 313 -20.54 5.11 -11.49
N TYR A 314 -20.64 5.03 -10.16
CA TYR A 314 -19.51 5.22 -9.26
C TYR A 314 -19.37 4.09 -8.25
N HIS A 315 -18.13 3.68 -8.00
CA HIS A 315 -17.76 2.91 -6.83
C HIS A 315 -17.55 3.82 -5.60
N PRO A 316 -17.83 3.38 -4.35
CA PRO A 316 -17.60 4.20 -3.16
C PRO A 316 -16.21 4.82 -3.06
N LEU A 317 -15.16 4.08 -3.44
CA LEU A 317 -13.77 4.59 -3.43
C LEU A 317 -13.52 5.68 -4.48
N GLN A 318 -14.27 5.71 -5.60
CA GLN A 318 -14.21 6.81 -6.56
C GLN A 318 -14.84 8.07 -5.96
N VAL A 319 -15.97 7.93 -5.27
CA VAL A 319 -16.60 9.05 -4.53
C VAL A 319 -15.63 9.58 -3.46
N MET A 320 -14.96 8.70 -2.70
CA MET A 320 -13.91 9.14 -1.75
C MET A 320 -12.79 9.91 -2.45
N GLY A 321 -12.31 9.41 -3.60
CA GLY A 321 -11.28 10.08 -4.40
C GLY A 321 -11.73 11.40 -5.03
N LEU A 322 -13.04 11.65 -5.20
CA LEU A 322 -13.61 12.92 -5.66
C LEU A 322 -13.98 13.86 -4.51
N LEU A 323 -14.19 13.35 -3.31
CA LEU A 323 -14.33 14.18 -2.11
C LEU A 323 -12.97 14.73 -1.66
N THR A 324 -11.90 13.98 -1.90
CA THR A 324 -10.54 14.32 -1.42
C THR A 324 -9.50 14.28 -2.55
N THR A 325 -8.19 14.29 -2.26
CA THR A 325 -7.15 14.14 -3.31
C THR A 325 -6.31 12.88 -3.16
N GLU A 326 -6.56 12.09 -2.11
CA GLU A 326 -5.94 10.80 -1.85
C GLU A 326 -6.44 9.72 -2.80
N ASP A 327 -5.56 8.78 -3.15
CA ASP A 327 -5.96 7.48 -3.68
C ASP A 327 -6.34 6.56 -2.53
N TRP A 328 -7.31 5.69 -2.77
CA TRP A 328 -8.01 4.93 -1.72
C TRP A 328 -7.99 3.45 -2.01
N PHE A 329 -7.64 2.65 -1.01
CA PHE A 329 -7.53 1.19 -1.13
C PHE A 329 -8.19 0.50 0.06
N ILE A 330 -8.76 -0.67 -0.19
CA ILE A 330 -9.32 -1.55 0.82
C ILE A 330 -8.50 -2.81 0.87
N MET A 331 -7.94 -3.09 2.05
CA MET A 331 -7.28 -4.34 2.35
C MET A 331 -8.11 -5.15 3.33
N GLN A 332 -8.34 -6.44 3.05
CA GLN A 332 -9.09 -7.32 3.95
C GLN A 332 -8.31 -8.61 4.21
N PRO A 333 -8.56 -9.26 5.36
CA PRO A 333 -8.11 -10.63 5.57
C PRO A 333 -8.59 -11.53 4.42
N ASP A 334 -7.76 -12.48 4.02
CA ASP A 334 -8.14 -13.53 3.07
C ASP A 334 -9.22 -14.43 3.70
N GLU A 335 -10.14 -14.90 2.85
CA GLU A 335 -11.28 -15.72 3.29
C GLU A 335 -10.86 -17.13 3.75
N GLN A 336 -9.77 -17.66 3.17
CA GLN A 336 -9.25 -19.00 3.48
C GLN A 336 -8.22 -18.93 4.62
N ASP A 337 -7.38 -17.89 4.62
CA ASP A 337 -6.40 -17.64 5.67
C ASP A 337 -6.50 -16.20 6.21
N PRO A 338 -7.24 -15.98 7.32
CA PRO A 338 -7.38 -14.66 7.93
C PRO A 338 -6.08 -14.01 8.40
N SER A 339 -4.96 -14.75 8.45
CA SER A 339 -3.64 -14.19 8.75
C SER A 339 -3.06 -13.43 7.55
N VAL A 340 -3.48 -13.75 6.32
CA VAL A 340 -3.05 -13.08 5.10
C VAL A 340 -3.96 -11.88 4.85
N THR A 341 -3.39 -10.70 4.62
CA THR A 341 -4.17 -9.51 4.21
C THR A 341 -3.95 -9.24 2.72
N ARG A 342 -5.04 -9.07 1.97
CA ARG A 342 -5.04 -8.86 0.51
C ARG A 342 -5.63 -7.51 0.12
N LEU A 343 -5.13 -6.95 -0.98
CA LEU A 343 -5.74 -5.79 -1.64
C LEU A 343 -7.03 -6.23 -2.34
N ARG A 344 -8.19 -5.72 -1.91
CA ARG A 344 -9.52 -6.15 -2.41
C ARG A 344 -10.22 -5.11 -3.27
N ALA A 345 -9.94 -3.82 -3.05
CA ALA A 345 -10.41 -2.76 -3.93
C ALA A 345 -9.45 -1.58 -3.89
N GLY A 346 -9.44 -0.76 -4.93
CA GLY A 346 -8.74 0.51 -4.92
C GLY A 346 -9.14 1.46 -6.05
N ALA A 347 -9.21 2.75 -5.71
CA ALA A 347 -9.29 3.89 -6.62
C ALA A 347 -7.92 4.59 -6.64
N ASN A 348 -7.15 4.38 -7.71
CA ASN A 348 -5.75 4.76 -7.85
C ASN A 348 -5.54 5.66 -9.07
N CYS A 349 -5.67 6.97 -8.89
CA CYS A 349 -5.48 7.95 -9.93
C CYS A 349 -4.06 8.47 -10.01
N PHE A 350 -3.29 8.45 -8.93
CA PHE A 350 -1.93 8.98 -8.88
C PHE A 350 -0.92 7.89 -8.47
N PRO A 351 -0.79 6.77 -9.21
CA PRO A 351 0.21 5.75 -8.95
C PRO A 351 1.64 6.26 -9.14
N ALA A 352 2.58 5.58 -8.49
CA ALA A 352 4.02 5.79 -8.64
C ALA A 352 4.67 4.59 -9.35
N GLY A 353 4.44 4.48 -10.65
CA GLY A 353 5.08 3.48 -11.50
C GLY A 353 4.56 2.06 -11.34
N TRP A 354 3.26 1.91 -11.11
CA TRP A 354 2.61 0.61 -11.07
C TRP A 354 1.14 0.68 -11.44
N LYS A 355 0.60 -0.45 -11.91
CA LYS A 355 -0.80 -0.59 -12.29
C LYS A 355 -1.56 -1.35 -11.22
N ILE A 356 -2.75 -0.89 -10.86
CA ILE A 356 -3.57 -1.54 -9.85
C ILE A 356 -4.03 -2.94 -10.29
N GLN A 357 -4.23 -3.14 -11.60
CA GLN A 357 -4.62 -4.44 -12.17
C GLN A 357 -3.59 -5.54 -11.93
N GLU A 358 -2.31 -5.17 -11.75
CA GLU A 358 -1.21 -6.10 -11.48
C GLU A 358 -1.04 -6.41 -9.98
N ARG A 359 -1.85 -5.77 -9.12
CA ARG A 359 -1.76 -5.88 -7.66
C ARG A 359 -3.07 -6.26 -6.98
N ILE A 360 -4.22 -6.06 -7.65
CA ILE A 360 -5.52 -6.41 -7.11
C ILE A 360 -5.59 -7.91 -6.81
N GLY A 361 -6.08 -8.27 -5.62
CA GLY A 361 -6.15 -9.66 -5.14
C GLY A 361 -4.85 -10.18 -4.51
N HIS A 362 -3.70 -9.54 -4.73
CA HIS A 362 -2.45 -9.95 -4.12
C HIS A 362 -2.42 -9.64 -2.62
N SER A 363 -1.74 -10.50 -1.89
CA SER A 363 -1.38 -10.30 -0.49
C SER A 363 -0.33 -9.21 -0.34
N LEU A 364 -0.19 -8.69 0.87
CA LEU A 364 0.85 -7.69 1.17
C LEU A 364 2.26 -8.20 0.80
N TRP A 365 2.53 -9.48 1.01
CA TRP A 365 3.76 -10.13 0.57
C TRP A 365 3.88 -10.15 -0.96
N GLU A 366 2.90 -10.68 -1.69
CA GLU A 366 2.92 -10.78 -3.16
C GLU A 366 3.02 -9.42 -3.87
N ILE A 367 2.51 -8.35 -3.23
CA ILE A 367 2.62 -6.99 -3.76
C ILE A 367 4.09 -6.51 -3.77
N HIS A 368 4.90 -6.91 -2.78
CA HIS A 368 6.25 -6.37 -2.54
C HIS A 368 7.39 -7.36 -2.83
N ALA A 369 7.14 -8.66 -2.73
CA ALA A 369 8.11 -9.73 -2.94
C ALA A 369 8.77 -9.65 -4.33
N GLY A 370 10.09 -9.85 -4.38
CA GLY A 370 10.89 -9.70 -5.60
C GLY A 370 10.96 -8.29 -6.21
N LYS A 371 10.27 -7.29 -5.63
CA LYS A 371 10.19 -5.92 -6.17
C LYS A 371 10.90 -4.91 -5.29
N VAL A 372 10.76 -5.02 -3.97
CA VAL A 372 11.37 -4.09 -3.01
C VAL A 372 12.64 -4.71 -2.40
N PRO A 373 13.81 -4.05 -2.51
CA PRO A 373 15.06 -4.55 -1.94
C PRO A 373 14.96 -4.83 -0.44
N MET A 374 15.55 -5.95 0.00
CA MET A 374 15.55 -6.43 1.39
C MET A 374 14.15 -6.63 2.02
N TYR A 375 13.06 -6.62 1.24
CA TYR A 375 11.70 -6.74 1.79
C TYR A 375 11.49 -8.08 2.49
N GLU A 376 11.81 -9.18 1.82
CA GLU A 376 11.59 -10.53 2.34
C GLU A 376 12.39 -10.79 3.61
N GLU A 377 13.65 -10.38 3.61
CA GLU A 377 14.58 -10.62 4.71
C GLU A 377 14.29 -9.74 5.94
N LYS A 378 13.90 -8.47 5.74
CA LYS A 378 13.85 -7.47 6.82
C LYS A 378 12.46 -6.97 7.17
N LEU A 379 11.50 -6.98 6.24
CA LEU A 379 10.23 -6.29 6.40
C LEU A 379 9.01 -7.21 6.43
N ALA A 380 8.96 -8.25 5.60
CA ALA A 380 7.77 -9.07 5.35
C ALA A 380 7.07 -9.51 6.66
N LEU A 381 7.79 -10.23 7.52
CA LEU A 381 7.25 -10.71 8.80
C LEU A 381 6.78 -9.60 9.74
N SER A 382 7.48 -8.47 9.75
CA SER A 382 7.10 -7.32 10.59
C SER A 382 5.84 -6.63 10.07
N MET A 383 5.69 -6.58 8.74
CA MET A 383 4.59 -5.92 8.06
C MET A 383 3.31 -6.72 8.20
N ASP A 384 3.34 -8.04 7.97
CA ASP A 384 2.17 -8.90 8.15
C ASP A 384 1.65 -8.86 9.59
N ARG A 385 2.55 -8.98 10.58
CA ARG A 385 2.18 -8.85 12.00
C ARG A 385 1.61 -7.47 12.33
N PHE A 386 2.14 -6.41 11.73
CA PHE A 386 1.63 -5.06 11.94
C PHE A 386 0.20 -4.93 11.40
N PHE A 387 -0.02 -5.34 10.15
CA PHE A 387 -1.33 -5.28 9.51
C PHE A 387 -2.36 -6.14 10.22
N GLN A 388 -2.00 -7.31 10.77
CA GLN A 388 -2.92 -8.10 11.61
C GLN A 388 -3.29 -7.39 12.92
N LYS A 389 -2.30 -6.74 13.56
CA LYS A 389 -2.47 -6.12 14.89
C LYS A 389 -3.00 -4.69 14.86
N LEU A 390 -3.13 -4.06 13.68
CA LEU A 390 -3.63 -2.70 13.56
C LEU A 390 -5.04 -2.60 14.15
N ARG A 391 -5.18 -1.73 15.16
CA ARG A 391 -6.39 -1.52 15.95
C ARG A 391 -7.21 -0.37 15.38
N VAL A 392 -8.51 -0.36 15.69
CA VAL A 392 -9.47 0.69 15.24
C VAL A 392 -9.14 2.06 15.83
N ASP A 393 -8.69 2.11 17.08
CA ASP A 393 -8.39 3.34 17.82
C ASP A 393 -7.00 3.94 17.53
N SER A 394 -6.19 3.25 16.73
CA SER A 394 -4.78 3.58 16.55
C SER A 394 -4.44 3.70 15.06
N PRO A 395 -5.00 4.69 14.34
CA PRO A 395 -4.55 4.99 12.99
C PRO A 395 -3.06 5.25 12.97
N VAL A 396 -2.47 4.95 11.82
CA VAL A 396 -1.07 5.23 11.58
C VAL A 396 -0.86 5.94 10.27
N MET A 397 0.25 6.67 10.20
CA MET A 397 0.74 7.28 8.99
C MET A 397 2.20 6.92 8.74
N ARG A 398 2.59 6.97 7.48
CA ARG A 398 3.95 6.74 6.98
C ARG A 398 4.21 7.69 5.82
N PHE A 399 5.48 7.94 5.54
CA PHE A 399 5.89 8.55 4.29
C PHE A 399 6.72 7.58 3.46
N ASN A 400 6.44 7.55 2.16
CA ASN A 400 7.31 6.99 1.15
C ASN A 400 7.78 8.13 0.25
N TYR A 401 8.97 8.02 -0.34
CA TYR A 401 9.45 9.02 -1.28
C TYR A 401 10.34 8.43 -2.37
N ALA A 402 10.37 9.10 -3.51
CA ALA A 402 11.26 8.83 -4.64
C ALA A 402 11.74 10.15 -5.25
N ILE A 403 12.83 10.06 -6.01
CA ILE A 403 13.28 11.13 -6.90
C ILE A 403 12.95 10.64 -8.30
N ASP A 404 12.07 11.37 -8.96
CA ASP A 404 11.51 11.01 -10.26
C ASP A 404 11.93 12.06 -11.29
N ASN A 405 12.06 11.64 -12.54
CA ASN A 405 12.33 12.50 -13.68
C ASN A 405 11.04 12.98 -14.38
N SER A 406 9.90 12.89 -13.69
CA SER A 406 8.59 13.29 -14.22
C SER A 406 7.75 13.91 -13.11
N SER A 407 7.04 14.98 -13.45
CA SER A 407 6.03 15.59 -12.58
C SER A 407 4.64 14.99 -12.76
N GLU A 408 4.50 13.93 -13.55
CA GLU A 408 3.20 13.34 -13.85
C GLU A 408 2.59 12.67 -12.61
N LEU A 409 1.36 13.06 -12.28
CA LEU A 409 0.62 12.46 -11.17
C LEU A 409 0.14 11.04 -11.53
N PHE A 410 -0.44 10.85 -12.71
CA PHE A 410 -0.94 9.56 -13.21
C PHE A 410 0.17 8.72 -13.86
N HIS A 411 1.16 8.34 -13.07
CA HIS A 411 2.33 7.65 -13.57
C HIS A 411 2.19 6.12 -13.40
N ILE A 412 1.60 5.44 -14.40
CA ILE A 412 1.31 3.99 -14.31
C ILE A 412 2.48 3.09 -14.74
N ASN A 413 3.43 3.60 -15.54
CA ASN A 413 4.54 2.82 -16.07
C ASN A 413 5.70 2.82 -15.07
N SER A 414 6.33 1.67 -14.85
CA SER A 414 7.40 1.54 -13.86
C SER A 414 8.55 2.49 -14.16
N HIS A 415 8.91 3.29 -13.16
CA HIS A 415 10.15 4.05 -13.09
C HIS A 415 11.05 3.47 -11.98
N HIS A 416 10.94 2.17 -11.72
CA HIS A 416 11.88 1.44 -10.85
C HIS A 416 12.61 0.40 -11.69
N ASN A 417 13.89 0.19 -11.38
CA ASN A 417 14.76 -0.77 -12.05
C ASN A 417 14.86 -0.56 -13.58
N LEU A 418 14.95 0.70 -14.03
CA LEU A 418 15.15 0.99 -15.46
C LEU A 418 16.49 0.43 -15.92
N LYS A 419 16.47 -0.26 -17.06
CA LYS A 419 17.68 -0.74 -17.71
C LYS A 419 18.49 0.44 -18.25
N PRO A 420 19.82 0.32 -18.38
CA PRO A 420 20.67 1.41 -18.87
C PRO A 420 20.18 2.02 -20.19
N GLU A 421 19.66 1.21 -21.11
CA GLU A 421 19.12 1.63 -22.41
C GLU A 421 17.80 2.41 -22.33
N GLU A 422 17.07 2.31 -21.21
CA GLU A 422 15.82 3.03 -20.95
C GLU A 422 16.07 4.37 -20.22
N ARG A 423 17.33 4.65 -19.85
CA ARG A 423 17.72 5.86 -19.11
C ARG A 423 18.06 6.96 -20.10
N GLU A 424 17.13 7.88 -20.28
CA GLU A 424 17.41 9.14 -20.98
C GLU A 424 18.18 10.09 -20.05
N PRO A 425 19.12 10.90 -20.57
CA PRO A 425 19.76 11.95 -19.78
C PRO A 425 18.71 12.87 -19.16
N VAL A 426 18.90 13.21 -17.89
CA VAL A 426 17.98 14.09 -17.13
C VAL A 426 18.68 15.39 -16.79
N GLU A 427 17.93 16.48 -16.80
CA GLU A 427 18.37 17.78 -16.30
C GLU A 427 17.81 18.02 -14.90
N LEU A 428 18.45 18.89 -14.11
CA LEU A 428 18.02 19.16 -12.74
C LEU A 428 16.58 19.68 -12.67
N ASP A 429 16.16 20.49 -13.65
CA ASP A 429 14.81 21.04 -13.75
C ASP A 429 13.75 19.97 -14.08
N GLY A 430 14.18 18.82 -14.60
CA GLY A 430 13.34 17.64 -14.82
C GLY A 430 13.24 16.73 -13.60
N LEU A 431 13.91 17.04 -12.49
CA LEU A 431 13.88 16.20 -11.28
C LEU A 431 12.87 16.71 -10.25
N PHE A 432 12.07 15.78 -9.75
CA PHE A 432 11.03 16.03 -8.76
C PHE A 432 11.19 15.08 -7.58
N LEU A 433 11.01 15.62 -6.38
CA LEU A 433 10.73 14.82 -5.21
C LEU A 433 9.25 14.43 -5.23
N ARG A 434 9.00 13.13 -5.30
CA ARG A 434 7.67 12.56 -5.11
C ARG A 434 7.55 12.02 -3.69
N VAL A 435 6.59 12.51 -2.92
CA VAL A 435 6.30 12.04 -1.56
C VAL A 435 4.89 11.49 -1.50
N GLU A 436 4.75 10.29 -0.95
CA GLU A 436 3.48 9.65 -0.68
C GLU A 436 3.25 9.64 0.84
N ARG A 437 2.26 10.41 1.29
CA ARG A 437 1.74 10.32 2.65
C ARG A 437 0.71 9.20 2.70
N GLN A 438 1.07 8.15 3.41
CA GLN A 438 0.38 6.89 3.50
C GLN A 438 -0.36 6.81 4.83
N PHE A 439 -1.68 6.61 4.85
CA PHE A 439 -2.49 6.55 6.07
C PHE A 439 -3.27 5.23 6.14
N LEU A 440 -3.20 4.53 7.28
CA LEU A 440 -3.86 3.25 7.48
C LEU A 440 -4.82 3.35 8.66
N GLN A 441 -6.09 3.02 8.41
CA GLN A 441 -7.15 2.95 9.43
C GLN A 441 -7.85 1.61 9.38
N ARG A 442 -7.95 0.92 10.52
CA ARG A 442 -8.78 -0.27 10.65
C ARG A 442 -10.26 0.13 10.72
N LEU A 443 -11.08 -0.42 9.84
CA LEU A 443 -12.51 -0.21 9.83
C LEU A 443 -13.18 -0.96 11.00
N PRO A 444 -14.10 -0.31 11.75
CA PRO A 444 -14.68 -0.86 12.97
C PRO A 444 -15.53 -2.13 12.75
N LYS A 445 -16.39 -2.14 11.73
CA LYS A 445 -17.38 -3.18 11.46
C LYS A 445 -16.82 -4.30 10.61
N THR A 446 -16.32 -3.97 9.42
CA THR A 446 -15.81 -4.98 8.47
C THR A 446 -14.43 -5.51 8.84
N ARG A 447 -13.73 -4.83 9.75
CA ARG A 447 -12.34 -5.12 10.12
C ARG A 447 -11.37 -5.05 8.93
N GLY A 448 -11.79 -4.53 7.77
CA GLY A 448 -10.88 -4.17 6.68
C GLY A 448 -9.95 -3.02 7.10
N ILE A 449 -8.89 -2.78 6.34
CA ILE A 449 -8.04 -1.61 6.47
C ILE A 449 -8.32 -0.73 5.27
N VAL A 450 -8.75 0.50 5.53
CA VAL A 450 -8.70 1.54 4.51
C VAL A 450 -7.30 2.14 4.51
N PHE A 451 -6.69 2.14 3.35
CA PHE A 451 -5.36 2.66 3.10
C PHE A 451 -5.48 3.82 2.12
N SER A 452 -5.02 5.01 2.52
CA SER A 452 -5.01 6.18 1.64
C SER A 452 -3.59 6.64 1.33
N ILE A 453 -3.41 7.14 0.12
CA ILE A 453 -2.13 7.68 -0.37
C ILE A 453 -2.37 9.08 -0.90
N ARG A 454 -1.81 10.08 -0.22
CA ARG A 454 -1.72 11.44 -0.75
C ARG A 454 -0.38 11.65 -1.42
N THR A 455 -0.40 12.00 -2.70
CA THR A 455 0.81 12.26 -3.48
C THR A 455 1.15 13.74 -3.50
N TYR A 456 2.42 14.04 -3.27
CA TYR A 456 3.05 15.36 -3.39
C TYR A 456 4.16 15.27 -4.43
N ILE A 457 4.22 16.26 -5.32
CA ILE A 457 5.29 16.39 -6.32
C ILE A 457 5.89 17.78 -6.15
N THR A 458 7.19 17.83 -5.85
CA THR A 458 7.92 19.07 -5.60
C THR A 458 9.19 19.11 -6.44
N PRO A 459 9.45 20.14 -7.26
CA PRO A 459 10.72 20.27 -7.99
C PRO A 459 11.92 20.20 -7.04
N ILE A 460 12.99 19.51 -7.44
CA ILE A 460 14.19 19.39 -6.59
C ILE A 460 14.80 20.75 -6.24
N ARG A 461 14.73 21.73 -7.15
CA ARG A 461 15.16 23.10 -6.86
C ARG A 461 14.41 23.72 -5.68
N GLU A 462 13.11 23.47 -5.56
CA GLU A 462 12.31 23.97 -4.44
C GLU A 462 12.71 23.26 -3.13
N VAL A 463 12.93 21.94 -3.19
CA VAL A 463 13.38 21.14 -2.04
C VAL A 463 14.72 21.65 -1.48
N THR A 464 15.62 22.03 -2.37
CA THR A 464 17.02 22.37 -2.04
C THR A 464 17.24 23.84 -1.68
N LYS A 465 16.20 24.68 -1.74
CA LYS A 465 16.24 26.03 -1.14
C LYS A 465 16.53 25.98 0.36
N ASP A 466 16.07 24.93 1.03
CA ASP A 466 16.46 24.62 2.40
C ASP A 466 17.79 23.85 2.41
N LYS A 467 18.86 24.53 2.84
CA LYS A 467 20.22 23.97 2.86
C LYS A 467 20.36 22.77 3.79
N GLU A 468 19.65 22.73 4.91
CA GLU A 468 19.72 21.59 5.85
C GLU A 468 19.02 20.38 5.22
N MET A 469 17.92 20.59 4.51
CA MET A 469 17.26 19.52 3.76
C MET A 469 18.09 19.03 2.58
N ALA A 470 18.77 19.93 1.87
CA ALA A 470 19.72 19.57 0.82
C ALA A 470 20.87 18.71 1.37
N LYS A 471 21.47 19.12 2.49
CA LYS A 471 22.51 18.35 3.18
C LYS A 471 22.02 16.97 3.62
N ALA A 472 20.83 16.90 4.22
CA ALA A 472 20.24 15.64 4.63
C ALA A 472 19.90 14.74 3.43
N LEU A 473 19.48 15.32 2.30
CA LEU A 473 19.22 14.55 1.07
C LEU A 473 20.51 13.99 0.50
N ARG A 474 21.59 14.79 0.47
CA ARG A 474 22.92 14.37 0.02
C ARG A 474 23.40 13.14 0.79
N THR A 475 23.36 13.21 2.13
CA THR A 475 23.81 12.10 2.98
C THR A 475 22.91 10.87 2.88
N SER A 476 21.59 11.08 2.76
CA SER A 476 20.65 9.97 2.61
C SER A 476 20.84 9.23 1.30
N VAL A 477 20.93 9.94 0.18
CA VAL A 477 21.12 9.32 -1.15
C VAL A 477 22.45 8.59 -1.26
N ASP A 478 23.54 9.12 -0.68
CA ASP A 478 24.85 8.47 -0.73
C ASP A 478 24.92 7.15 0.02
N SER A 479 24.13 7.01 1.06
CA SER A 479 24.08 5.78 1.84
C SER A 479 23.32 4.63 1.17
N TYR A 480 22.72 4.85 -0.01
CA TYR A 480 21.98 3.79 -0.70
C TYR A 480 22.93 2.66 -1.11
N GLY A 481 22.68 1.46 -0.61
CA GLY A 481 23.32 0.24 -1.12
C GLY A 481 22.94 -0.05 -2.58
N PRO A 482 23.69 -0.91 -3.29
CA PRO A 482 23.53 -1.13 -4.74
C PRO A 482 22.10 -1.51 -5.16
N GLU A 483 21.44 -2.40 -4.42
CA GLU A 483 20.07 -2.84 -4.74
C GLU A 483 19.06 -1.70 -4.58
N LEU A 484 19.18 -0.91 -3.52
CA LEU A 484 18.29 0.24 -3.29
C LEU A 484 18.53 1.34 -4.32
N ALA A 485 19.79 1.57 -4.70
CA ALA A 485 20.17 2.51 -5.75
C ALA A 485 19.57 2.11 -7.10
N ALA A 486 19.63 0.83 -7.47
CA ALA A 486 18.99 0.31 -8.68
C ALA A 486 17.46 0.45 -8.63
N TYR A 487 16.85 0.05 -7.51
CA TYR A 487 15.40 0.15 -7.32
C TYR A 487 14.89 1.60 -7.44
N LYS A 488 15.58 2.55 -6.81
CA LYS A 488 15.22 3.99 -6.86
C LYS A 488 15.76 4.72 -8.09
N ASN A 489 16.31 3.99 -9.07
CA ASN A 489 16.93 4.55 -10.27
C ASN A 489 17.96 5.64 -10.00
N LYS A 490 18.70 5.54 -8.89
CA LYS A 490 19.77 6.47 -8.54
C LYS A 490 20.74 6.72 -9.72
N PRO A 491 21.20 5.71 -10.48
CA PRO A 491 22.09 5.94 -11.63
C PRO A 491 21.53 6.86 -12.72
N LEU A 492 20.20 7.06 -12.81
CA LEU A 492 19.58 7.96 -13.78
C LEU A 492 19.83 9.43 -13.42
N TRP A 493 19.71 9.79 -12.13
CA TRP A 493 19.63 11.18 -11.69
C TRP A 493 20.79 11.61 -10.75
N ASN A 494 21.61 10.66 -10.27
CA ASN A 494 22.57 10.91 -9.21
C ASN A 494 23.60 11.97 -9.56
N ASP A 495 24.18 11.94 -10.76
CA ASP A 495 25.30 12.82 -11.10
C ASP A 495 24.85 14.28 -11.12
N VAL A 496 23.67 14.53 -11.69
CA VAL A 496 23.03 15.84 -11.76
C VAL A 496 22.62 16.32 -10.37
N LEU A 497 21.97 15.46 -9.58
CA LEU A 497 21.55 15.81 -8.24
C LEU A 497 22.74 16.06 -7.31
N ALA A 498 23.77 15.19 -7.34
CA ALA A 498 24.94 15.30 -6.48
C ALA A 498 25.72 16.59 -6.76
N ALA A 499 25.93 16.93 -8.03
CA ALA A 499 26.59 18.19 -8.41
C ALA A 499 25.83 19.41 -7.86
N HIS A 500 24.51 19.44 -8.00
CA HIS A 500 23.67 20.51 -7.45
C HIS A 500 23.71 20.57 -5.93
N LEU A 501 23.64 19.42 -5.26
CA LEU A 501 23.69 19.37 -3.79
C LEU A 501 25.05 19.81 -3.24
N ASP A 502 26.16 19.46 -3.91
CA ASP A 502 27.50 19.89 -3.52
C ASP A 502 27.64 21.42 -3.65
N GLU A 503 27.09 22.02 -4.71
CA GLU A 503 27.01 23.47 -4.89
C GLU A 503 26.20 24.15 -3.77
N VAL A 504 25.00 23.64 -3.47
CA VAL A 504 24.11 24.22 -2.44
C VAL A 504 24.71 24.14 -1.03
N VAL A 505 25.34 23.02 -0.69
CA VAL A 505 25.94 22.77 0.63
C VAL A 505 27.30 23.49 0.77
N GLY A 506 27.89 23.95 -0.33
CA GLY A 506 29.18 24.65 -0.33
C GLY A 506 30.37 23.72 -0.15
N VAL A 507 30.21 22.43 -0.48
CA VAL A 507 31.33 21.48 -0.58
C VAL A 507 31.98 21.71 -1.94
N MET A 508 32.76 22.80 -2.08
CA MET A 508 33.59 22.97 -3.27
C MET A 508 34.63 21.85 -3.32
N LYS A 509 34.75 21.23 -4.50
CA LYS A 509 35.71 20.16 -4.82
C LYS A 509 37.16 20.56 -4.54
#